data_AF-A0A1X9SVX0-F1
#
_entry.id   AF-A0A1X9SVX0-F1
#
_cell.length_a   1.000
_cell.length_b   1.000
_cell.length_c   1.000
_cell.angle_alpha   90.00
_cell.angle_beta   90.00
_cell.angle_gamma   90.00
#
_symmetry.space_group_name_H-M   'P 1'
#
loop_
_entity.id
_entity.type
_entity.pdbx_description
1 polymer ?
#
loop_
_entity_poly.entity_id
_entity_poly.type
_entity_poly.pdbx_seq_one_letter_code
_entity_poly.pdbx_strand_id
1 'polypeptide(L)'
;MKLKETANKEYHNTNLKESNPEILDISFTKIIDDCKFGLPTSSSYILNDKLKIQKIVKTLMHIREKKPRELILTEKTQSIGGCEKCDIDKWRWSNDKVKHFLAKFTSPVFIIRAGDSRIFGTIDNNCFYIHAIEYNLGDIYQHS
;
A
#
# COMPACT_ATOMS: atom_id res chain seq x y z
N MET A 1 -26.59 18.70 66.04
CA MET A 1 -25.80 17.52 65.65
C MET A 1 -24.82 17.99 64.57
N LYS A 2 -23.51 18.08 64.88
CA LYS A 2 -22.48 18.57 63.94
C LYS A 2 -21.90 17.37 63.20
N LEU A 3 -21.98 17.39 61.87
CA LEU A 3 -21.34 16.40 61.00
C LEU A 3 -19.82 16.54 61.10
N LYS A 4 -19.13 15.42 61.36
CA LYS A 4 -17.67 15.35 61.43
C LYS A 4 -17.08 15.53 60.03
N GLU A 5 -16.11 16.42 59.91
CA GLU A 5 -15.29 16.60 58.71
C GLU A 5 -14.48 15.32 58.43
N THR A 6 -14.60 14.78 57.23
CA THR A 6 -13.71 13.73 56.72
C THR A 6 -12.42 14.36 56.21
N ALA A 7 -11.30 13.88 56.75
CA ALA A 7 -9.96 14.30 56.37
C ALA A 7 -9.76 14.24 54.85
N ASN A 8 -9.29 15.35 54.27
CA ASN A 8 -8.87 15.45 52.88
C ASN A 8 -7.80 14.39 52.62
N LYS A 9 -8.09 13.42 51.76
CA LYS A 9 -7.08 12.57 51.15
C LYS A 9 -6.13 13.46 50.36
N GLU A 10 -4.84 13.34 50.66
CA GLU A 10 -3.78 13.98 49.89
C GLU A 10 -3.93 13.61 48.42
N TYR A 11 -4.15 14.63 47.59
CA TYR A 11 -4.10 14.50 46.14
C TYR A 11 -2.65 14.20 45.76
N HIS A 12 -2.34 12.93 45.50
CA HIS A 12 -1.14 12.58 44.77
C HIS A 12 -1.24 13.19 43.39
N ASN A 13 -0.37 14.15 43.13
CA ASN A 13 -0.19 14.78 41.84
C ASN A 13 0.28 13.70 40.85
N THR A 14 -0.65 13.04 40.16
CA THR A 14 -0.30 12.18 39.03
C THR A 14 0.08 13.10 37.90
N ASN A 15 1.35 13.50 37.87
CA ASN A 15 2.02 14.00 36.68
C ASN A 15 2.02 12.86 35.64
N LEU A 16 0.85 12.58 35.06
CA LEU A 16 0.72 11.87 33.80
C LEU A 16 1.38 12.76 32.76
N LYS A 17 2.69 12.55 32.54
CA LYS A 17 3.35 13.04 31.35
C LYS A 17 2.55 12.47 30.18
N GLU A 18 1.93 13.35 29.39
CA GLU A 18 1.44 12.96 28.07
C GLU A 18 2.61 12.31 27.34
N SER A 19 2.47 11.03 27.02
CA SER A 19 3.45 10.35 26.19
C SER A 19 3.56 11.13 24.89
N ASN A 20 4.77 11.54 24.51
CA ASN A 20 5.01 12.02 23.16
C ASN A 20 4.35 11.03 22.19
N PRO A 21 3.51 11.47 21.24
CA PRO A 21 2.93 10.56 20.28
C PRO A 21 4.06 9.89 19.52
N GLU A 22 4.37 8.63 19.85
CA GLU A 22 5.17 7.80 18.96
C GLU A 22 4.38 7.73 17.66
N ILE A 23 5.03 8.09 16.55
CA ILE A 23 4.48 7.87 15.22
C ILE A 23 4.18 6.38 15.15
N LEU A 24 2.88 6.05 15.21
CA LEU A 24 2.42 4.69 15.12
C LEU A 24 2.95 4.11 13.81
N ASP A 25 3.89 3.17 13.91
CA ASP A 25 4.57 2.52 12.78
C ASP A 25 3.65 1.45 12.17
N ILE A 26 2.43 1.87 11.84
CA ILE A 26 1.36 1.02 11.32
C ILE A 26 1.26 1.25 9.82
N SER A 27 1.52 0.19 9.04
CA SER A 27 1.26 0.17 7.60
C SER A 27 -0.25 -0.02 7.38
N PHE A 28 -0.90 1.00 6.83
CA PHE A 28 -2.27 0.87 6.33
C PHE A 28 -2.24 0.82 4.81
N THR A 29 -2.76 -0.27 4.22
CA THR A 29 -3.13 -0.26 2.81
C THR A 29 -4.43 0.52 2.68
N LYS A 30 -4.36 1.73 2.14
CA LYS A 30 -5.55 2.52 1.78
C LYS A 30 -5.72 2.46 0.27
N ILE A 31 -6.83 1.88 -0.17
CA ILE A 31 -7.27 1.93 -1.57
C ILE A 31 -7.95 3.29 -1.73
N ILE A 32 -7.33 4.23 -2.45
CA ILE A 32 -7.81 5.62 -2.51
C ILE A 32 -8.85 5.82 -3.61
N ASP A 33 -8.75 5.13 -4.74
CA ASP A 33 -9.68 5.33 -5.85
C ASP A 33 -9.72 4.13 -6.79
N ASP A 34 -10.91 3.67 -7.16
CA ASP A 34 -11.12 2.64 -8.18
C ASP A 34 -11.17 3.31 -9.55
N CYS A 35 -10.00 3.76 -10.02
CA CYS A 35 -9.85 4.36 -11.34
C CYS A 35 -10.01 3.31 -12.46
N LYS A 36 -11.10 2.52 -12.55
CA LYS A 36 -11.34 1.48 -13.58
C LYS A 36 -10.22 0.42 -13.77
N PHE A 37 -9.15 0.48 -12.99
CA PHE A 37 -7.96 -0.36 -13.00
C PHE A 37 -7.67 -0.93 -11.59
N GLY A 38 -8.62 -0.77 -10.65
CA GLY A 38 -8.61 -1.41 -9.34
C GLY A 38 -8.99 -2.90 -9.40
N LEU A 39 -9.38 -3.44 -8.24
CA LEU A 39 -9.74 -4.85 -8.05
C LEU A 39 -10.70 -5.31 -9.15
N PRO A 40 -10.56 -6.54 -9.66
CA PRO A 40 -11.32 -6.97 -10.81
C PRO A 40 -12.82 -6.90 -10.51
N THR A 41 -13.61 -6.36 -11.42
CA THR A 41 -15.07 -6.51 -11.33
C THR A 41 -15.42 -8.00 -11.36
N SER A 42 -16.53 -8.38 -10.73
CA SER A 42 -17.03 -9.77 -10.65
C SER A 42 -17.23 -10.45 -12.01
N SER A 43 -17.24 -9.69 -13.09
CA SER A 43 -17.36 -10.12 -14.49
C SER A 43 -16.03 -10.35 -15.23
N SER A 44 -14.88 -10.08 -14.60
CA SER A 44 -13.59 -10.19 -15.27
C SER A 44 -13.14 -11.65 -15.43
N TYR A 45 -12.62 -12.00 -16.61
CA TYR A 45 -12.10 -13.34 -16.91
C TYR A 45 -10.95 -13.75 -15.98
N ILE A 46 -10.26 -12.78 -15.39
CA ILE A 46 -9.16 -12.96 -14.43
C ILE A 46 -9.63 -13.73 -13.19
N LEU A 47 -10.90 -13.61 -12.79
CA LEU A 47 -11.46 -14.33 -11.64
C LEU A 47 -11.52 -15.85 -11.84
N ASN A 48 -11.44 -16.33 -13.09
CA ASN A 48 -11.38 -17.76 -13.39
C ASN A 48 -9.97 -18.34 -13.20
N ASP A 49 -8.92 -17.50 -13.17
CA ASP A 49 -7.55 -17.93 -12.89
C ASP A 49 -7.25 -17.84 -11.38
N LYS A 50 -7.64 -18.91 -10.67
CA LYS A 50 -7.51 -19.01 -9.21
C LYS A 50 -6.07 -18.83 -8.72
N LEU A 51 -5.08 -19.35 -9.46
CA LEU A 51 -3.67 -19.25 -9.07
C LEU A 51 -3.17 -17.82 -9.17
N LYS A 52 -3.52 -17.11 -10.24
CA LYS A 52 -3.19 -15.69 -10.41
C LYS A 52 -3.80 -14.84 -9.31
N ILE A 53 -5.11 -15.01 -9.05
CA ILE A 53 -5.80 -14.31 -7.96
C ILE A 53 -5.12 -14.59 -6.61
N GLN A 54 -4.77 -15.85 -6.33
CA GLN A 54 -4.08 -16.21 -5.08
C GLN A 54 -2.73 -15.48 -4.93
N LYS A 55 -1.94 -15.38 -6.01
CA LYS A 55 -0.65 -14.65 -5.99
C LYS A 55 -0.86 -13.15 -5.75
N ILE A 56 -1.87 -12.54 -6.40
CA ILE A 56 -2.23 -11.13 -6.18
C ILE A 56 -2.63 -10.91 -4.72
N VAL A 57 -3.55 -11.71 -4.18
CA VAL A 57 -4.00 -11.58 -2.79
C VAL A 57 -2.85 -11.75 -1.80
N LYS A 58 -1.99 -12.76 -1.99
CA LYS A 58 -0.79 -12.95 -1.16
C LYS A 58 0.13 -11.73 -1.21
N THR A 59 0.29 -11.12 -2.38
CA THR A 59 1.10 -9.90 -2.54
C THR A 59 0.47 -8.71 -1.84
N LEU A 60 -0.85 -8.56 -1.89
CA LEU A 60 -1.57 -7.51 -1.15
C LEU A 60 -1.41 -7.67 0.37
N MET A 61 -1.48 -8.90 0.89
CA MET A 61 -1.19 -9.16 2.31
C MET A 61 0.26 -8.83 2.64
N HIS A 62 1.20 -9.18 1.78
CA HIS A 62 2.61 -8.83 1.94
C HIS A 62 2.85 -7.32 2.01
N ILE A 63 2.18 -6.54 1.16
CA ILE A 63 2.23 -5.07 1.16
C ILE A 63 1.72 -4.52 2.50
N ARG A 64 0.62 -5.08 3.00
CA ARG A 64 0.01 -4.68 4.27
C ARG A 64 0.90 -4.97 5.47
N GLU A 65 1.62 -6.10 5.46
CA GLU A 65 2.44 -6.56 6.58
C GLU A 65 3.82 -5.89 6.66
N LYS A 66 4.29 -5.28 5.57
CA LYS A 66 5.60 -4.63 5.51
C LYS A 66 5.53 -3.12 5.65
N LYS A 67 6.62 -2.56 6.16
CA LYS A 67 6.86 -1.12 6.09
C LYS A 67 7.25 -0.73 4.66
N PRO A 68 6.90 0.48 4.19
CA PRO A 68 7.28 0.93 2.85
C PRO A 68 8.78 0.82 2.56
N ARG A 69 9.64 1.11 3.55
CA ARG A 69 11.09 0.94 3.41
C ARG A 69 11.52 -0.51 3.17
N GLU A 70 10.81 -1.48 3.76
CA GLU A 70 11.08 -2.90 3.58
C GLU A 70 10.55 -3.39 2.23
N LEU A 71 9.45 -2.80 1.76
CA LEU A 71 8.92 -3.07 0.41
C LEU A 71 9.92 -2.64 -0.67
N ILE A 72 10.45 -1.42 -0.61
CA ILE A 72 11.38 -0.91 -1.63
C ILE A 72 12.75 -1.61 -1.65
N LEU A 73 13.16 -2.22 -0.52
CA LEU A 73 14.39 -2.99 -0.43
C LEU A 73 14.21 -4.44 -0.91
N THR A 74 12.98 -4.88 -1.17
CA THR A 74 12.71 -6.23 -1.65
C THR A 74 13.11 -6.34 -3.13
N GLU A 75 14.06 -7.22 -3.44
CA GLU A 75 14.62 -7.35 -4.78
C GLU A 75 13.57 -7.70 -5.84
N LYS A 76 13.64 -7.04 -7.01
CA LYS A 76 12.74 -7.29 -8.16
C LYS A 76 12.80 -8.72 -8.71
N THR A 77 13.83 -9.49 -8.39
CA THR A 77 13.99 -10.89 -8.83
C THR A 77 12.94 -11.82 -8.21
N GLN A 78 12.31 -11.40 -7.11
CA GLN A 78 11.27 -12.18 -6.45
C GLN A 78 9.97 -12.21 -7.26
N SER A 79 9.33 -13.38 -7.29
CA SER A 79 8.05 -13.57 -7.98
C SER A 79 6.88 -12.89 -7.25
N ILE A 80 6.96 -12.78 -5.92
CA ILE A 80 5.97 -12.10 -5.07
C ILE A 80 6.70 -11.07 -4.20
N GLY A 81 6.23 -9.83 -4.18
CA GLY A 81 6.77 -8.77 -3.33
C GLY A 81 8.01 -8.08 -3.88
N GLY A 82 8.62 -8.60 -4.96
CA GLY A 82 9.75 -7.95 -5.63
C GLY A 82 9.36 -6.56 -6.10
N CYS A 83 10.14 -5.56 -5.70
CA CYS A 83 9.83 -4.15 -5.90
C CYS A 83 10.78 -3.49 -6.89
N GLU A 84 10.25 -2.61 -7.74
CA GLU A 84 11.06 -1.74 -8.59
C GLU A 84 10.43 -0.36 -8.74
N LYS A 85 11.27 0.67 -8.86
CA LYS A 85 10.80 2.03 -9.17
C LYS A 85 10.35 2.08 -10.64
N CYS A 86 9.16 2.60 -10.87
CA CYS A 86 8.62 2.84 -12.20
C CYS A 86 9.29 4.07 -12.82
N ASP A 87 9.92 3.89 -13.99
CA ASP A 87 10.50 4.97 -14.78
C ASP A 87 9.52 5.35 -15.89
N ILE A 88 8.57 6.21 -15.55
CA ILE A 88 7.38 6.48 -16.38
C ILE A 88 7.77 6.98 -17.77
N ASP A 89 8.83 7.78 -17.88
CA ASP A 89 9.22 8.38 -19.16
C ASP A 89 10.04 7.42 -20.04
N LYS A 90 10.70 6.42 -19.47
CA LYS A 90 11.54 5.47 -20.22
C LYS A 90 10.78 4.25 -20.73
N TRP A 91 9.61 3.95 -20.15
CA TRP A 91 8.89 2.74 -20.51
C TRP A 91 8.05 2.90 -21.77
N ARG A 92 7.93 1.79 -22.50
CA ARG A 92 7.04 1.70 -23.65
C ARG A 92 5.65 1.29 -23.17
N TRP A 93 4.77 2.27 -23.03
CA TRP A 93 3.41 2.07 -22.53
C TRP A 93 2.52 1.45 -23.61
N SER A 94 1.74 0.45 -23.21
CA SER A 94 0.65 -0.10 -24.01
C SER A 94 -0.65 0.66 -23.75
N ASN A 95 -0.73 1.36 -22.61
CA ASN A 95 -1.92 2.08 -22.18
C ASN A 95 -1.58 3.51 -21.72
N ASP A 96 -1.82 4.48 -22.62
CA ASP A 96 -1.52 5.89 -22.36
C ASP A 96 -2.36 6.49 -21.23
N LYS A 97 -3.57 5.98 -20.96
CA LYS A 97 -4.39 6.49 -19.85
C LYS A 97 -3.74 6.22 -18.51
N VAL A 98 -3.17 5.01 -18.33
CA VAL A 98 -2.44 4.65 -17.11
C VAL A 98 -1.15 5.47 -17.01
N LYS A 99 -0.40 5.64 -18.11
CA LYS A 99 0.77 6.52 -18.15
C LYS A 99 0.42 7.93 -17.67
N HIS A 100 -0.58 8.56 -18.27
CA HIS A 100 -0.99 9.92 -17.94
C HIS A 100 -1.55 10.04 -16.51
N PHE A 101 -2.17 9.00 -15.98
CA PHE A 101 -2.59 8.97 -14.59
C PHE A 101 -1.38 8.94 -13.65
N LEU A 102 -0.46 8.00 -13.86
CA LEU A 102 0.73 7.82 -13.03
C LEU A 102 1.69 9.03 -13.11
N ALA A 103 1.79 9.68 -14.26
CA ALA A 103 2.63 10.86 -14.46
C ALA A 103 2.17 12.09 -13.67
N LYS A 104 0.95 12.09 -13.11
CA LYS A 104 0.44 13.20 -12.27
C LYS A 104 0.99 13.17 -10.85
N PHE A 105 1.52 12.04 -10.39
CA PHE A 105 2.03 11.93 -9.04
C PHE A 105 3.43 12.54 -8.95
N THR A 106 3.65 13.38 -7.94
CA THR A 106 4.97 13.93 -7.61
C THR A 106 5.83 12.89 -6.88
N SER A 107 5.20 11.95 -6.17
CA SER A 107 5.89 10.86 -5.48
C SER A 107 6.34 9.77 -6.46
N PRO A 108 7.47 9.11 -6.20
CA PRO A 108 7.89 7.96 -6.99
C PRO A 108 6.81 6.88 -7.07
N VAL A 109 6.54 6.43 -8.29
CA VAL A 109 5.70 5.24 -8.52
C VAL A 109 6.59 4.00 -8.42
N PHE A 110 6.06 2.98 -7.77
CA PHE A 110 6.67 1.68 -7.58
C PHE A 110 5.80 0.59 -8.19
N ILE A 111 6.45 -0.49 -8.60
CA ILE A 111 5.84 -1.73 -9.01
C ILE A 111 6.18 -2.81 -8.01
N ILE A 112 5.17 -3.59 -7.61
CA ILE A 112 5.32 -4.79 -6.82
C ILE A 112 4.87 -5.99 -7.65
N ARG A 113 5.74 -7.00 -7.76
CA ARG A 113 5.48 -8.23 -8.51
C ARG A 113 4.52 -9.14 -7.75
N ALA A 114 3.52 -9.66 -8.47
CA ALA A 114 2.49 -10.56 -7.97
C ALA A 114 2.36 -11.80 -8.88
N GLY A 115 3.46 -12.51 -9.10
CA GLY A 115 3.59 -13.54 -10.14
C GLY A 115 3.69 -12.92 -11.53
N ASP A 116 2.74 -13.24 -12.40
CA ASP A 116 2.64 -12.70 -13.76
C ASP A 116 1.76 -11.45 -13.82
N SER A 117 1.52 -10.84 -12.66
CA SER A 117 0.80 -9.58 -12.50
C SER A 117 1.71 -8.53 -11.83
N ARG A 118 1.36 -7.25 -11.97
CA ARG A 118 2.08 -6.11 -11.36
C ARG A 118 1.11 -5.21 -10.62
N ILE A 119 1.51 -4.75 -9.44
CA ILE A 119 0.75 -3.78 -8.64
C ILE A 119 1.52 -2.47 -8.67
N PHE A 120 0.89 -1.43 -9.20
CA PHE A 120 1.44 -0.09 -9.28
C PHE A 120 0.96 0.72 -8.09
N GLY A 121 1.86 1.47 -7.48
CA GLY A 121 1.50 2.31 -6.35
C GLY A 121 2.53 3.38 -6.03
N THR A 122 2.16 4.31 -5.16
CA THR A 122 3.08 5.31 -4.59
C THR A 122 3.20 5.09 -3.10
N ILE A 123 4.32 5.52 -2.53
CA ILE A 123 4.50 5.59 -1.08
C ILE A 123 4.32 7.03 -0.65
N ASP A 124 3.40 7.27 0.28
CA ASP A 124 3.23 8.56 0.94
C ASP A 124 2.76 8.32 2.40
N ASN A 125 3.16 9.18 3.34
CA ASN A 125 2.81 9.07 4.76
C ASN A 125 2.94 7.65 5.37
N ASN A 126 4.07 6.98 5.08
CA ASN A 126 4.35 5.60 5.51
C ASN A 126 3.33 4.55 5.05
N CYS A 127 2.55 4.85 4.01
CA CYS A 127 1.53 3.97 3.43
C CYS A 127 1.84 3.68 1.96
N PHE A 128 1.52 2.47 1.51
CA PHE A 128 1.54 2.13 0.09
C PHE A 128 0.15 2.28 -0.50
N TYR A 129 0.02 3.20 -1.47
CA TYR A 129 -1.23 3.49 -2.17
C TYR A 129 -1.25 2.79 -3.50
N ILE A 130 -2.20 1.87 -3.68
CA ILE A 130 -2.35 1.11 -4.93
C ILE A 130 -3.15 1.93 -5.93
N HIS A 131 -2.61 2.03 -7.15
CA HIS A 131 -3.14 2.84 -8.24
C HIS A 131 -3.69 2.00 -9.38
N ALA A 132 -3.02 0.90 -9.71
CA ALA A 132 -3.44 0.00 -10.78
C ALA A 132 -2.89 -1.41 -10.55
N ILE A 133 -3.60 -2.41 -11.07
CA ILE A 133 -3.10 -3.79 -11.16
C ILE A 133 -3.06 -4.19 -12.64
N GLU A 134 -1.87 -4.51 -13.14
CA GLU A 134 -1.68 -5.20 -14.41
C GLU A 134 -1.89 -6.69 -14.17
N TYR A 135 -3.00 -7.24 -14.66
CA TYR A 135 -3.32 -8.65 -14.46
C TYR A 135 -2.57 -9.58 -15.42
N ASN A 136 -2.25 -9.11 -16.64
CA ASN A 136 -1.36 -9.81 -17.57
C ASN A 136 -0.23 -8.89 -18.01
N LEU A 137 0.97 -9.45 -18.05
CA LEU A 137 2.15 -8.73 -18.55
C LEU A 137 1.90 -8.22 -19.97
N GLY A 138 2.08 -6.92 -20.17
CA GLY A 138 1.93 -6.27 -21.46
C GLY A 138 0.71 -5.38 -21.55
N ASP A 139 -0.27 -5.55 -20.66
CA ASP A 139 -1.53 -4.80 -20.68
C ASP A 139 -1.32 -3.32 -20.35
N ILE A 140 -0.32 -3.00 -19.52
CA ILE A 140 -0.03 -1.61 -19.12
C ILE A 140 1.23 -1.09 -19.84
N TYR A 141 2.31 -1.88 -19.86
CA TYR A 141 3.57 -1.52 -20.50
C TYR A 141 4.25 -2.76 -21.07
N GLN A 142 5.15 -2.56 -22.03
CA GLN A 142 5.94 -3.65 -22.60
C GLN A 142 7.03 -4.07 -21.62
N HIS A 143 6.96 -5.32 -21.20
CA HIS A 143 7.99 -5.97 -20.39
C HIS A 143 9.10 -6.43 -21.34
N SER A 144 10.32 -5.94 -21.12
CA SER A 144 11.54 -6.35 -21.83
C SER A 144 12.20 -7.54 -21.15
#